data_AF-F4W649-F1
#
_entry.id   AF-F4W649-F1
#
_cell.length_a   1.000
_cell.length_b   1.000
_cell.length_c   1.000
_cell.angle_alpha   90.00
_cell.angle_beta   90.00
_cell.angle_gamma   90.00
#
_symmetry.space_group_name_H-M   'P 1'
#
loop_
_entity.id
_entity.type
_entity.pdbx_description
1 polymer ?
#
loop_
_entity_poly.entity_id
_entity_poly.type
_entity_poly.pdbx_seq_one_letter_code
_entity_poly.pdbx_strand_id
1 'polypeptide(L)'
;MNAPPTFESFLLYEGEKKIIKEQDTKVPNAAIFTINKEDHTLGNMIRNQLLKDPQVLFAGYKVPHPLEHKFVIRIQTTSDYTPHEAFMHAITDLIAELSLFEERFKVYSYIRYKVNICIYIYIYIYIYEERRLGLSS
;
A
#
# COMPACT_ATOMS: atom_id res chain seq x y z
N MET A 1 -13.36 29.84 15.64
CA MET A 1 -12.65 28.84 14.82
C MET A 1 -12.48 27.60 15.66
N ASN A 2 -13.19 26.51 15.36
CA ASN A 2 -13.09 25.24 16.11
C ASN A 2 -12.52 24.12 15.21
N ALA A 3 -11.83 24.49 14.13
CA ALA A 3 -11.22 23.52 13.25
C ALA A 3 -9.99 22.92 13.95
N PRO A 4 -9.87 21.59 14.04
CA PRO A 4 -8.67 20.97 14.55
C PRO A 4 -7.47 21.29 13.65
N PRO A 5 -6.25 21.31 14.20
CA PRO A 5 -5.05 21.47 13.39
C PRO A 5 -4.84 20.30 12.42
N THR A 6 -4.20 20.55 11.28
CA THR A 6 -4.06 19.54 10.22
C THR A 6 -3.16 18.36 10.61
N PHE A 7 -2.20 18.58 11.51
CA PHE A 7 -1.26 17.53 11.96
C PHE A 7 -1.91 16.45 12.83
N GLU A 8 -3.10 16.70 13.38
CA GLU A 8 -3.83 15.71 14.18
C GLU A 8 -4.21 14.47 13.40
N SER A 9 -4.17 14.55 12.06
CA SER A 9 -4.53 13.44 11.17
C SER A 9 -3.50 12.32 11.12
N PHE A 10 -2.22 12.63 11.32
CA PHE A 10 -1.12 11.66 11.21
C PHE A 10 -0.24 11.59 12.47
N LEU A 11 -0.24 12.62 13.31
CA LEU A 11 0.57 12.64 14.53
C LEU A 11 -0.14 11.90 15.67
N LEU A 12 0.53 10.93 16.28
CA LEU A 12 0.09 10.30 17.52
C LEU A 12 0.45 11.20 18.71
N TYR A 13 -0.50 11.38 19.62
CA TYR A 13 -0.26 12.11 20.86
C TYR A 13 0.35 11.22 21.95
N GLU A 14 0.97 11.82 22.97
CA GLU A 14 1.55 11.08 24.09
C GLU A 14 0.48 10.22 24.79
N GLY A 15 0.76 8.92 24.90
CA GLY A 15 -0.17 7.93 25.48
C GLY A 15 -1.10 7.24 24.47
N GLU A 16 -1.18 7.72 23.22
CA GLU A 16 -1.99 7.09 22.18
C GLU A 16 -1.22 5.93 21.51
N LYS A 17 -1.80 4.73 21.53
CA LYS A 17 -1.23 3.58 20.80
C LYS A 17 -1.66 3.62 19.35
N LYS A 18 -0.74 3.30 18.43
CA LYS A 18 -1.06 3.19 16.99
C LYS A 18 -2.12 2.12 16.72
N ILE A 19 -2.00 0.98 17.39
CA ILE A 19 -2.87 -0.19 17.20
C ILE A 19 -3.40 -0.63 18.55
N ILE A 20 -4.71 -0.84 18.62
CA ILE A 20 -5.42 -1.39 19.77
C ILE A 20 -6.13 -2.65 19.30
N LYS A 21 -5.91 -3.77 19.99
CA LYS A 21 -6.54 -5.06 19.70
C LYS A 21 -7.60 -5.36 20.76
N GLU A 22 -8.79 -5.69 20.32
CA GLU A 22 -9.91 -6.15 21.14
C GLU A 22 -10.41 -7.49 20.60
N GLN A 23 -10.70 -8.44 21.48
CA GLN A 23 -11.29 -9.71 21.06
C GLN A 23 -12.81 -9.54 20.96
N ASP A 24 -13.40 -9.98 19.85
CA ASP A 24 -14.85 -9.91 19.66
C ASP A 24 -15.51 -11.05 20.43
N THR A 25 -16.35 -10.71 21.41
CA THR A 25 -17.06 -11.68 22.24
C THR A 25 -18.32 -12.22 21.58
N LYS A 26 -18.79 -11.60 20.49
CA LYS A 26 -20.05 -11.97 19.83
C LYS A 26 -19.88 -13.11 18.83
N VAL A 27 -18.68 -13.30 18.30
CA VAL A 27 -18.40 -14.27 17.23
C VAL A 27 -17.13 -15.04 17.58
N PRO A 28 -17.12 -16.38 17.43
CA PRO A 28 -15.94 -17.17 17.72
C PRO A 28 -14.78 -16.80 16.80
N ASN A 29 -13.58 -16.79 17.37
CA ASN A 29 -12.32 -16.52 16.68
C ASN A 29 -12.33 -15.25 15.82
N ALA A 30 -12.86 -14.17 16.41
CA ALA A 30 -12.86 -12.85 15.80
C ALA A 30 -12.11 -11.83 16.66
N ALA A 31 -11.45 -10.89 15.99
CA ALA A 31 -10.76 -9.77 16.64
C ALA A 31 -11.07 -8.47 15.91
N ILE A 32 -11.07 -7.39 16.68
CA ILE A 32 -11.26 -6.02 16.23
C ILE A 32 -9.94 -5.30 16.48
N PHE A 33 -9.38 -4.71 15.43
CA PHE A 33 -8.20 -3.87 15.51
C PHE A 33 -8.60 -2.43 15.19
N THR A 34 -8.29 -1.53 16.11
CA THR A 34 -8.44 -0.08 15.91
C THR A 34 -7.08 0.49 15.60
N ILE A 35 -6.95 1.13 14.44
CA ILE A 35 -5.71 1.75 13.99
C ILE A 35 -5.91 3.27 13.97
N ASN A 36 -5.15 3.95 14.81
CA ASN A 36 -5.20 5.39 14.98
C ASN A 36 -4.31 6.10 13.98
N LYS A 37 -4.71 7.32 13.61
CA LYS A 37 -4.00 8.21 12.68
C LYS A 37 -3.77 7.56 11.32
N GLU A 38 -4.80 6.88 10.81
CA GLU A 38 -4.82 6.21 9.52
C GLU A 38 -6.21 6.35 8.89
N ASP A 39 -6.27 6.15 7.59
CA ASP A 39 -7.46 6.36 6.79
C ASP A 39 -7.79 5.14 5.89
N HIS A 40 -8.65 5.39 4.90
CA HIS A 40 -9.04 4.40 3.90
C HIS A 40 -7.88 3.84 3.09
N THR A 41 -6.77 4.57 2.97
CA THR A 41 -5.58 4.15 2.21
C THR A 41 -5.07 2.83 2.79
N LEU A 42 -4.75 2.81 4.08
CA LEU A 42 -4.26 1.61 4.74
C LEU A 42 -5.39 0.60 4.99
N GLY A 43 -6.56 1.07 5.43
CA GLY A 43 -7.69 0.19 5.75
C GLY A 43 -8.15 -0.67 4.57
N ASN A 44 -8.26 -0.06 3.38
CA ASN A 44 -8.68 -0.78 2.18
C ASN A 44 -7.61 -1.75 1.67
N MET A 45 -6.34 -1.36 1.70
CA MET A 45 -5.24 -2.24 1.29
C MET A 45 -5.18 -3.51 2.15
N ILE A 46 -5.19 -3.36 3.47
CA ILE A 46 -5.12 -4.51 4.38
C ILE A 46 -6.38 -5.38 4.25
N ARG A 47 -7.57 -4.78 4.16
CA ARG A 47 -8.82 -5.54 3.94
C ARG A 47 -8.73 -6.40 2.68
N ASN A 48 -8.28 -5.82 1.57
CA ASN A 48 -8.18 -6.57 0.31
C ASN A 48 -7.18 -7.72 0.41
N GLN A 49 -6.07 -7.53 1.12
CA GLN A 49 -5.09 -8.58 1.33
C GLN A 49 -5.62 -9.71 2.22
N LEU A 50 -6.32 -9.38 3.30
CA LEU A 50 -6.97 -10.37 4.15
C LEU A 50 -8.03 -11.20 3.41
N LEU A 51 -8.76 -10.60 2.49
CA LEU A 51 -9.76 -11.30 1.67
C LEU A 51 -9.14 -12.25 0.63
N LYS A 52 -7.83 -12.18 0.37
CA LYS A 52 -7.13 -13.14 -0.48
C LYS A 52 -6.83 -14.46 0.25
N ASP A 53 -6.78 -14.44 1.58
CA ASP A 53 -6.48 -15.63 2.39
C ASP A 53 -7.73 -16.52 2.56
N PRO A 54 -7.72 -17.79 2.10
CA PRO A 54 -8.86 -18.69 2.23
C PRO A 54 -9.21 -19.05 3.68
N GLN A 55 -8.30 -18.85 4.64
CA GLN A 55 -8.54 -19.12 6.07
C GLN A 55 -9.25 -17.94 6.78
N VAL A 56 -9.38 -16.80 6.11
CA VAL A 56 -10.12 -15.64 6.59
C VAL A 56 -11.57 -15.76 6.15
N LEU A 57 -12.47 -15.97 7.13
CA LEU A 57 -13.91 -16.09 6.88
C LEU A 57 -14.57 -14.73 6.68
N PHE A 58 -14.08 -13.71 7.37
CA PHE A 58 -14.59 -12.35 7.25
C PHE A 58 -13.49 -11.31 7.50
N ALA A 59 -13.39 -10.33 6.61
CA ALA A 59 -12.59 -9.13 6.82
C ALA A 59 -13.35 -7.89 6.34
N GLY A 60 -13.53 -6.93 7.24
CA GLY A 60 -14.20 -5.67 6.93
C GLY A 60 -13.64 -4.54 7.77
N TYR A 61 -13.48 -3.36 7.17
CA TYR A 61 -13.08 -2.16 7.90
C TYR A 61 -14.14 -1.08 7.78
N LYS A 62 -14.16 -0.17 8.76
CA LYS A 62 -14.98 1.02 8.75
C LYS A 62 -14.22 2.19 9.36
N VAL A 63 -14.50 3.39 8.87
CA VAL A 63 -14.14 4.64 9.54
C VAL A 63 -15.37 5.05 10.36
N PRO A 64 -15.28 5.08 11.70
CA PRO A 64 -16.45 5.31 12.56
C PRO A 64 -17.03 6.72 12.36
N HIS A 65 -16.17 7.71 12.13
CA HIS A 65 -16.57 9.07 11.87
C HIS A 65 -15.51 9.78 11.00
N PRO A 66 -15.89 10.56 9.96
CA PRO A 66 -14.92 11.21 9.07
C PRO A 66 -14.00 12.24 9.75
N LEU A 67 -14.44 12.84 10.85
CA LEU A 67 -13.62 13.78 11.64
C LEU A 67 -12.63 13.08 12.59
N GLU A 68 -12.71 11.77 12.73
CA GLU A 68 -11.77 10.98 13.53
C GLU A 68 -10.84 10.22 12.59
N HIS A 69 -9.55 10.53 12.65
CA HIS A 69 -8.54 9.85 11.86
C HIS A 69 -8.19 8.51 12.50
N LYS A 70 -9.10 7.54 12.40
CA LYS A 70 -8.86 6.15 12.76
C LYS A 70 -9.78 5.26 11.95
N PHE A 71 -9.34 4.04 11.70
CA PHE A 71 -10.21 3.01 11.15
C PHE A 71 -10.23 1.78 12.06
N VAL A 72 -11.34 1.06 12.00
CA VAL A 72 -11.56 -0.16 12.76
C VAL A 72 -11.72 -1.30 11.78
N ILE A 73 -10.86 -2.31 11.88
CA ILE A 73 -10.93 -3.52 11.06
C ILE A 73 -11.34 -4.71 11.93
N ARG A 74 -12.30 -5.49 11.43
CA ARG A 74 -12.79 -6.71 12.05
C ARG A 74 -12.39 -7.89 11.20
N ILE A 75 -11.78 -8.87 11.84
CA ILE A 75 -11.23 -10.08 11.21
C ILE A 75 -11.79 -11.29 11.93
N GLN A 76 -12.25 -12.27 11.15
CA GLN A 76 -12.70 -13.57 11.62
C GLN A 76 -12.02 -14.65 10.78
N THR A 77 -11.48 -15.66 11.45
CA THR A 77 -10.72 -16.75 10.83
C THR A 77 -11.28 -18.12 11.23
N THR A 78 -10.82 -19.16 10.56
CA THR A 78 -11.06 -20.57 10.93
C THR A 78 -10.48 -20.89 12.31
N SER A 79 -10.96 -21.94 12.99
CA SER A 79 -10.57 -22.29 14.37
C SER A 79 -9.06 -22.46 14.59
N ASP A 80 -8.34 -22.85 13.54
CA ASP A 80 -6.95 -23.29 13.61
C ASP A 80 -5.98 -22.13 13.32
N TYR A 81 -6.51 -20.96 12.98
CA TYR A 81 -5.75 -19.79 12.57
C TYR A 81 -6.20 -18.56 13.34
N THR A 82 -5.28 -17.83 13.97
CA THR A 82 -5.69 -16.69 14.79
C THR A 82 -5.88 -15.43 13.94
N PRO A 83 -6.87 -14.56 14.26
CA PRO A 83 -7.04 -13.29 13.55
C PRO A 83 -5.82 -12.37 13.61
N HIS A 84 -4.96 -12.57 14.63
CA HIS A 84 -3.72 -11.83 14.76
C HIS A 84 -2.66 -12.30 13.77
N GLU A 85 -2.50 -13.62 13.60
CA GLU A 85 -1.61 -14.18 12.59
C GLU A 85 -2.08 -13.81 11.18
N ALA A 86 -3.39 -13.90 10.91
CA ALA A 86 -3.99 -13.43 9.64
C ALA A 86 -3.61 -11.98 9.33
N PHE A 87 -3.72 -11.11 10.33
CA PHE A 87 -3.36 -9.71 10.18
C PHE A 87 -1.87 -9.51 9.90
N MET A 88 -1.00 -10.24 10.60
CA MET A 88 0.45 -10.16 10.40
C MET A 88 0.90 -10.71 9.05
N HIS A 89 0.32 -11.83 8.61
CA HIS A 89 0.59 -12.43 7.32
C HIS A 89 0.16 -11.49 6.19
N ALA A 90 -1.06 -10.94 6.27
CA ALA A 90 -1.54 -9.97 5.30
C ALA A 90 -0.62 -8.74 5.17
N ILE A 91 -0.11 -8.20 6.29
CA ILE A 91 0.83 -7.08 6.24
C ILE A 91 2.16 -7.49 5.58
N THR A 92 2.68 -8.66 5.94
CA THR A 92 3.95 -9.16 5.41
C THR A 92 3.88 -9.39 3.89
N ASP A 93 2.79 -10.00 3.43
CA ASP A 93 2.55 -10.22 2.01
C ASP A 93 2.39 -8.91 1.25
N LEU A 94 1.69 -7.93 1.83
CA LEU A 94 1.52 -6.60 1.22
C LEU A 94 2.88 -5.89 1.07
N ILE A 95 3.75 -5.97 2.07
CA ILE A 95 5.11 -5.40 2.00
C ILE A 95 5.92 -6.08 0.89
N ALA A 96 5.84 -7.41 0.77
CA ALA A 96 6.52 -8.15 -0.28
C ALA A 96 6.00 -7.79 -1.68
N GLU A 97 4.68 -7.66 -1.85
CA GLU A 97 4.05 -7.26 -3.11
C GLU A 97 4.48 -5.85 -3.54
N LEU A 98 4.50 -4.90 -2.60
CA LEU A 98 4.95 -3.53 -2.85
C LEU A 98 6.46 -3.46 -3.17
N SER A 99 7.28 -4.26 -2.49
CA SER A 99 8.73 -4.31 -2.74
C SER A 99 9.03 -4.83 -4.14
N LEU A 100 8.33 -5.90 -4.56
CA LEU A 100 8.45 -6.45 -5.92
C LEU A 100 7.96 -5.45 -6.98
N PHE A 101 6.87 -4.74 -6.69
CA PHE A 101 6.37 -3.68 -7.56
C PHE A 101 7.41 -2.56 -7.74
N GLU A 102 8.00 -2.09 -6.65
CA GLU A 102 9.02 -1.04 -6.68
C GLU A 102 10.24 -1.44 -7.51
N GLU A 103 10.74 -2.66 -7.32
CA GLU A 103 11.87 -3.19 -8.09
C GLU A 103 11.56 -3.23 -9.59
N ARG A 104 10.42 -3.82 -9.97
CA ARG A 104 9.99 -3.89 -11.37
C ARG A 104 9.80 -2.51 -11.97
N PHE A 105 9.17 -1.59 -11.23
CA PHE A 105 8.94 -0.22 -11.69
C PHE A 105 10.26 0.52 -11.96
N LYS A 106 11.28 0.34 -11.10
CA LYS A 106 12.62 0.91 -11.31
C LYS A 106 13.30 0.34 -12.56
N VAL A 107 13.24 -0.98 -12.76
CA VAL A 107 13.81 -1.64 -13.95
C VAL A 107 13.16 -1.12 -15.23
N TYR A 108 11.83 -1.05 -15.28
CA TYR A 108 11.11 -0.52 -16.44
C TYR A 108 11.46 0.94 -16.73
N SER A 109 11.53 1.78 -15.69
CA SER A 109 11.91 3.19 -15.82
C SER A 109 13.33 3.35 -16.37
N TYR A 110 14.26 2.53 -15.88
CA TYR A 110 15.65 2.52 -16.34
C TYR A 110 15.78 2.05 -17.80
N ILE A 111 15.09 0.97 -18.18
CA ILE A 111 15.08 0.47 -19.56
C ILE A 111 14.51 1.54 -20.50
N ARG A 112 13.39 2.17 -20.13
CA ARG A 112 12.77 3.21 -20.95
C ARG A 112 13.68 4.42 -21.14
N TYR A 113 14.37 4.85 -20.08
CA TYR A 113 15.36 5.93 -20.18
C TYR A 113 16.51 5.57 -21.11
N LYS A 114 17.08 4.36 -20.96
CA LYS A 114 18.21 3.88 -21.76
C LYS A 114 17.85 3.73 -23.25
N VAL A 115 16.66 3.21 -23.56
CA VAL A 115 16.15 3.09 -24.94
C VAL A 115 15.97 4.47 -25.58
N ASN A 116 15.39 5.44 -24.86
CA ASN A 116 15.23 6.81 -25.38
C ASN A 116 16.58 7.47 -25.70
N ILE A 117 17.58 7.31 -24.83
CA ILE A 117 18.94 7.80 -25.11
C ILE A 117 19.54 7.12 -26.33
N CYS A 118 19.42 5.79 -26.43
CA CYS A 118 20.00 5.03 -27.52
C CYS A 118 19.39 5.45 -28.87
N ILE A 119 18.08 5.66 -28.93
CA ILE A 119 17.38 6.18 -30.11
C ILE A 119 17.87 7.59 -30.44
N TYR A 120 18.00 8.48 -29.45
CA TYR A 120 18.47 9.85 -29.67
C TYR A 120 19.90 9.88 -30.22
N ILE A 121 20.80 9.07 -29.65
CA ILE A 121 22.18 8.93 -30.12
C ILE A 121 22.22 8.33 -31.53
N TYR A 122 21.42 7.31 -31.82
CA TYR A 122 21.35 6.69 -33.14
C TYR A 122 20.89 7.69 -34.20
N ILE A 123 19.82 8.44 -33.93
CA ILE A 123 19.33 9.51 -34.83
C ILE A 123 20.40 10.57 -35.03
N TYR A 124 21.08 11.00 -33.95
CA TYR A 124 22.14 12.01 -34.03
C TYR A 124 23.33 11.55 -34.88
N ILE A 125 23.80 10.32 -34.68
CA ILE A 125 24.88 9.72 -35.46
C ILE A 125 24.47 9.59 -36.93
N TYR A 126 23.25 9.11 -37.21
CA TYR A 126 22.73 8.96 -38.57
C TYR A 126 22.69 10.30 -39.32
N ILE A 127 22.14 11.35 -38.69
CA ILE A 127 22.11 12.71 -39.26
C ILE A 127 23.52 13.25 -39.50
N TYR A 128 24.46 12.98 -38.58
CA TYR A 128 25.84 13.46 -38.71
C TYR A 128 26.57 12.76 -39.87
N GLU A 129 26.40 11.44 -40.02
CA GLU A 129 26.98 10.68 -41.13
C GLU A 129 26.37 11.05 -42.49
N GLU A 130 25.04 11.28 -42.58
CA GLU A 130 24.43 11.79 -43.82
C GLU A 130 25.00 13.15 -44.25
N ARG A 131 25.19 14.07 -43.30
CA ARG A 131 25.82 15.37 -43.57
C ARG A 131 27.29 15.24 -43.96
N ARG A 132 28.02 14.29 -43.36
CA ARG A 132 29.45 14.05 -43.66
C ARG A 132 29.65 13.48 -45.06
N LEU A 133 28.75 12.60 -45.50
CA LEU A 133 28.82 11.95 -46.82
C LEU A 133 28.25 12.81 -47.96
N GLY A 134 27.72 14.01 -47.67
CA GLY A 134 27.22 14.94 -48.67
C GLY A 134 25.99 14.43 -49.43
N LEU A 135 25.24 13.48 -48.85
CA LEU A 135 24.09 12.83 -49.48
C LEU A 135 22.80 13.66 -49.42
N SER A 136 22.79 14.77 -48.66
CA SER A 136 21.67 15.72 -48.67
C SER A 136 21.86 16.73 -49.82
N SER A 137 21.11 16.54 -50.90
CA SER A 137 20.88 17.56 -51.94
C SER A 137 19.91 18.64 -51.43
#